data_AF-A0A2P5KR82-F1
#
_entry.id   AF-A0A2P5KR82-F1
#
_cell.length_a   1.000
_cell.length_b   1.000
_cell.length_c   1.000
_cell.angle_alpha   90.00
_cell.angle_beta   90.00
_cell.angle_gamma   90.00
#
_symmetry.space_group_name_H-M   'P 1'
#
loop_
_entity.id
_entity.type
_entity.pdbx_description
1 polymer ?
#
loop_
_entity_poly.entity_id
_entity_poly.type
_entity_poly.pdbx_seq_one_letter_code
_entity_poly.pdbx_strand_id
1 'polypeptide(L)'
;MAETFNGRKRLRKKFGSIREVAEMPNLIEVQKSSYDDFLMVKEPPGGRVDDHGLQAVFKSVFPISDFAGKSTLEFVRYDFEPPKYDVDECMQRDMTFSAPLKVKLSLIVFDVNEETGSKSIKDVKEQDVYMGDMPLMTSNGTFV
;
A
#
# COMPACT_ATOMS: atom_id res chain seq x y z
N MET A 1 -9.59 -40.96 -3.98
CA MET A 1 -9.08 -40.95 -2.59
C MET A 1 -7.66 -40.46 -2.67
N ALA A 2 -7.40 -39.21 -2.31
CA ALA A 2 -6.03 -38.72 -2.18
C ALA A 2 -5.60 -38.96 -0.74
N GLU A 3 -4.67 -39.88 -0.53
CA GLU A 3 -4.03 -40.10 0.77
C GLU A 3 -3.05 -38.96 1.01
N THR A 4 -3.48 -37.93 1.75
CA THR A 4 -2.58 -36.89 2.24
C THR A 4 -1.74 -37.46 3.39
N PHE A 5 -0.47 -37.74 3.11
CA PHE A 5 0.45 -38.35 4.05
C PHE A 5 0.98 -37.33 5.07
N ASN A 6 0.11 -36.86 5.98
CA ASN A 6 0.46 -35.90 7.03
C ASN A 6 1.16 -36.54 8.25
N GLY A 7 2.09 -37.47 8.02
CA GLY A 7 2.96 -38.04 9.06
C GLY A 7 2.26 -38.77 10.23
N ARG A 8 0.93 -38.92 10.22
CA ARG A 8 0.16 -39.59 11.27
C ARG A 8 -0.38 -40.93 10.78
N LYS A 9 -0.01 -42.01 11.49
CA LYS A 9 -0.44 -43.41 11.32
C LYS A 9 -1.97 -43.66 11.42
N ARG A 10 -2.83 -42.63 11.43
CA ARG A 10 -4.27 -42.77 11.70
C ARG A 10 -5.12 -42.31 10.53
N LEU A 11 -5.73 -43.27 9.84
CA LEU A 11 -6.67 -43.04 8.74
C LEU A 11 -8.01 -42.53 9.28
N ARG A 12 -8.54 -41.44 8.70
CA ARG A 12 -9.88 -40.91 8.99
C ARG A 12 -10.87 -41.42 7.95
N LYS A 13 -11.81 -42.26 8.36
CA LYS A 13 -12.89 -42.73 7.48
C LYS A 13 -13.92 -41.61 7.28
N LYS A 14 -14.20 -41.24 6.03
CA LYS A 14 -15.28 -40.31 5.62
C LYS A 14 -16.51 -41.14 5.19
N PHE A 15 -17.72 -40.72 5.56
CA PHE A 15 -18.99 -41.41 5.20
C PHE A 15 -19.89 -40.60 4.24
N GLY A 16 -19.46 -39.40 3.85
CA GLY A 16 -20.20 -38.55 2.91
C GLY A 16 -20.18 -39.11 1.48
N SER A 17 -21.30 -39.02 0.78
CA SER A 17 -21.47 -39.49 -0.61
C SER A 17 -21.14 -38.42 -1.66
N ILE A 18 -21.26 -37.14 -1.30
CA ILE A 18 -20.97 -36.00 -2.18
C ILE A 18 -19.45 -35.82 -2.30
N ARG A 19 -18.96 -35.69 -3.52
CA ARG A 19 -17.54 -35.43 -3.81
C ARG A 19 -17.25 -33.93 -3.66
N GLU A 20 -16.12 -33.59 -3.05
CA GLU A 20 -15.59 -32.21 -3.04
C GLU A 20 -15.28 -31.81 -4.49
N VAL A 21 -15.97 -30.78 -4.99
CA VAL A 21 -15.85 -30.29 -6.39
C VAL A 21 -14.82 -29.17 -6.53
N ALA A 22 -14.57 -28.47 -5.43
CA ALA A 22 -13.56 -27.41 -5.33
C ALA A 22 -12.74 -27.62 -4.05
N GLU A 23 -11.49 -27.19 -4.09
CA GLU A 23 -10.61 -27.19 -2.93
C GLU A 23 -11.03 -26.11 -1.93
N MET A 24 -10.70 -26.32 -0.66
CA MET A 24 -10.97 -25.33 0.37
C MET A 24 -10.08 -24.10 0.13
N PRO A 25 -10.66 -22.90 -0.01
CA PRO A 25 -9.89 -21.69 -0.23
C PRO A 25 -9.10 -21.31 1.03
N ASN A 26 -8.15 -20.40 0.87
CA ASN A 26 -7.42 -19.86 2.00
C ASN A 26 -8.37 -18.98 2.85
N LEU A 27 -8.62 -19.40 4.09
CA LEU A 27 -9.59 -18.75 4.97
C LEU A 27 -9.19 -17.34 5.42
N ILE A 28 -7.90 -16.99 5.31
CA ILE A 28 -7.38 -15.66 5.65
C ILE A 28 -7.07 -14.82 4.40
N GLU A 29 -7.40 -15.33 3.20
CA GLU A 29 -7.08 -14.66 1.94
C GLU A 29 -7.70 -13.27 1.85
N VAL A 30 -8.97 -13.12 2.25
CA VAL A 30 -9.69 -11.85 2.21
C VAL A 30 -8.98 -10.76 3.03
N GLN A 31 -8.43 -11.11 4.19
CA GLN A 31 -7.71 -10.15 5.04
C GLN A 31 -6.41 -9.72 4.39
N LYS A 32 -5.65 -10.68 3.85
CA LYS A 32 -4.37 -10.43 3.21
C LYS A 32 -4.54 -9.63 1.91
N SER A 33 -5.44 -10.08 1.04
CA SER A 33 -5.71 -9.45 -0.24
C SER A 33 -6.20 -8.01 -0.06
N SER A 34 -7.11 -7.77 0.89
CA SER A 34 -7.62 -6.42 1.14
C SER A 34 -6.52 -5.43 1.56
N TYR A 35 -5.53 -5.87 2.34
CA TYR A 35 -4.46 -4.99 2.80
C TYR A 35 -3.36 -4.83 1.74
N ASP A 36 -3.03 -5.90 1.02
CA ASP A 36 -2.14 -5.86 -0.13
C ASP A 36 -2.68 -4.93 -1.24
N ASP A 37 -3.98 -5.00 -1.50
CA ASP A 37 -4.68 -4.14 -2.46
C ASP A 37 -4.73 -2.68 -2.00
N PHE A 38 -4.79 -2.44 -0.68
CA PHE A 38 -4.78 -1.08 -0.13
C PHE A 38 -3.39 -0.44 -0.25
N LEU A 39 -2.34 -1.16 0.17
CA LEU A 39 -0.99 -0.61 0.20
C LEU A 39 -0.32 -0.57 -1.17
N MET A 40 -0.58 -1.57 -2.03
CA MET A 40 0.13 -1.76 -3.32
C MET A 40 1.64 -1.50 -3.22
N VAL A 41 2.27 -2.15 -2.25
CA VAL A 41 3.69 -1.94 -1.87
C VAL A 41 4.60 -2.06 -3.08
N LYS A 42 4.39 -3.09 -3.91
CA LYS A 42 5.07 -3.23 -5.20
C LYS A 42 4.23 -2.63 -6.30
N GLU A 43 4.79 -1.67 -7.02
CA GLU A 43 4.15 -1.11 -8.20
C GLU A 43 4.04 -2.19 -9.30
N PRO A 44 2.83 -2.46 -9.82
CA PRO A 44 2.65 -3.42 -10.89
C PRO A 44 3.22 -2.89 -12.22
N PRO A 45 3.62 -3.78 -13.15
CA PRO A 45 4.07 -3.38 -14.48
C PRO A 45 2.93 -2.69 -15.23
N GLY A 46 3.07 -1.38 -15.47
CA GLY A 46 2.01 -0.53 -16.02
C GLY A 46 1.54 0.60 -15.10
N GLY A 47 2.06 0.66 -13.87
CA GLY A 47 1.73 1.69 -12.89
C GLY A 47 0.51 1.37 -12.05
N ARG A 48 0.31 2.11 -10.97
CA ARG A 48 -0.85 1.93 -10.08
C ARG A 48 -2.11 2.53 -10.71
N VAL A 49 -3.24 1.84 -10.54
CA VAL A 49 -4.55 2.36 -10.95
C VAL A 49 -4.93 3.51 -10.01
N ASP A 50 -5.36 4.61 -10.59
CA ASP A 50 -5.59 5.87 -9.88
C ASP A 50 -6.73 5.83 -8.87
N ASP A 51 -7.74 4.99 -9.11
CA ASP A 51 -8.96 4.92 -8.30
C ASP A 51 -8.91 3.84 -7.21
N HIS A 52 -7.72 3.29 -6.90
CA HIS A 52 -7.56 2.23 -5.90
C HIS A 52 -6.52 2.53 -4.81
N GLY A 53 -6.74 1.96 -3.63
CA GLY A 53 -5.79 1.92 -2.51
C GLY A 53 -5.30 3.30 -2.05
N LEU A 54 -4.03 3.37 -1.61
CA LEU A 54 -3.38 4.61 -1.21
C LEU A 54 -3.25 5.63 -2.35
N GLN A 55 -3.17 5.17 -3.60
CA GLN A 55 -3.07 6.06 -4.77
C GLN A 55 -4.32 6.95 -4.88
N ALA A 56 -5.51 6.35 -4.73
CA ALA A 56 -6.77 7.08 -4.74
C ALA A 56 -6.85 8.11 -3.61
N VAL A 57 -6.36 7.74 -2.42
CA VAL A 57 -6.36 8.66 -1.27
C VAL A 57 -5.50 9.88 -1.57
N PHE A 58 -4.28 9.70 -2.10
CA PHE A 58 -3.44 10.83 -2.47
C PHE A 58 -4.06 11.67 -3.59
N LYS A 59 -4.61 11.05 -4.64
CA LYS A 59 -5.29 11.79 -5.72
C LYS A 59 -6.58 12.48 -5.31
N SER A 60 -7.21 12.05 -4.23
CA SER A 60 -8.40 12.73 -3.71
C SER A 60 -8.07 14.04 -3.00
N VAL A 61 -6.88 14.14 -2.42
CA VAL A 61 -6.41 15.31 -1.66
C VAL A 61 -5.56 16.25 -2.52
N PHE A 62 -4.75 15.71 -3.42
CA PHE A 62 -3.90 16.47 -4.32
C PHE A 62 -4.57 16.65 -5.70
N PRO A 63 -4.38 17.80 -6.37
CA PRO A 63 -3.46 18.88 -6.05
C PRO A 63 -3.99 19.86 -5.00
N ILE A 64 -3.10 20.34 -4.12
CA ILE A 64 -3.41 21.39 -3.15
C ILE A 64 -2.87 22.72 -3.69
N SER A 65 -3.74 23.71 -3.88
CA SER A 65 -3.34 25.04 -4.34
C SER A 65 -3.44 26.06 -3.22
N ASP A 66 -2.48 26.98 -3.18
CA ASP A 66 -2.52 28.13 -2.27
C ASP A 66 -3.68 29.09 -2.63
N PHE A 67 -4.23 29.77 -1.63
CA PHE A 67 -5.32 30.74 -1.81
C PHE A 67 -4.95 31.89 -2.75
N ALA A 68 -3.67 32.30 -2.75
CA ALA A 68 -3.17 33.33 -3.66
C ALA A 68 -2.89 32.78 -5.08
N GLY A 69 -2.98 31.47 -5.29
CA GLY A 69 -2.74 30.83 -6.59
C GLY A 69 -1.30 30.94 -7.09
N LYS A 70 -0.35 31.23 -6.19
CA LYS A 70 1.09 31.37 -6.47
C LYS A 70 1.84 30.04 -6.42
N SER A 71 1.26 29.02 -5.80
CA SER A 71 1.86 27.71 -5.72
C SER A 71 0.81 26.61 -5.70
N THR A 72 1.18 25.46 -6.26
CA THR A 72 0.39 24.23 -6.24
C THR A 72 1.32 23.07 -5.89
N LEU A 73 0.85 22.20 -5.00
CA LEU A 73 1.53 20.97 -4.61
C LEU A 73 0.86 19.79 -5.32
N GLU A 74 1.65 19.05 -6.09
CA GLU A 74 1.21 17.89 -6.84
C GLU A 74 1.82 16.61 -6.26
N PHE A 75 1.04 15.53 -6.32
CA PHE A 75 1.49 14.19 -5.98
C PHE A 75 2.01 13.48 -7.23
N VAL A 76 3.23 12.95 -7.15
CA VAL A 76 3.85 12.21 -8.27
C VAL A 76 3.73 10.71 -8.05
N ARG A 77 4.27 10.21 -6.93
CA ARG A 77 4.26 8.79 -6.57
C ARG A 77 4.51 8.59 -5.08
N TYR A 78 4.27 7.39 -4.59
CA TYR A 78 4.71 6.96 -3.26
C TYR A 78 5.50 5.66 -3.33
N ASP A 79 6.45 5.51 -2.42
CA ASP A 79 7.36 4.39 -2.31
C ASP A 79 7.46 3.98 -0.83
N PHE A 80 7.53 2.68 -0.58
CA PHE A 80 7.79 2.13 0.75
C PHE A 80 9.25 1.75 0.88
N GLU A 81 9.87 2.16 1.98
CA GLU A 81 11.16 1.62 2.37
C GLU A 81 10.98 0.25 3.04
N PRO A 82 11.99 -0.64 2.95
CA PRO A 82 11.93 -1.90 3.66
C PRO A 82 11.79 -1.66 5.17
N PRO A 83 11.03 -2.53 5.88
CA PRO A 83 10.92 -2.47 7.32
C PRO A 83 12.30 -2.61 7.97
N LYS A 84 12.53 -1.88 9.06
CA LYS A 84 13.85 -1.87 9.75
C LYS A 84 14.16 -3.17 10.48
N TYR A 85 13.12 -3.88 10.91
CA TYR A 85 13.19 -5.10 11.70
C TYR A 85 12.21 -6.12 11.13
N ASP A 86 12.43 -7.40 11.42
CA ASP A 86 11.49 -8.45 11.07
C ASP A 86 10.40 -8.62 12.15
N VAL A 87 9.46 -9.52 11.88
CA VAL A 87 8.31 -9.80 12.77
C VAL A 87 8.79 -10.31 14.15
N ASP A 88 9.80 -11.17 14.18
CA ASP A 88 10.27 -11.81 15.41
C ASP A 88 11.01 -10.81 16.31
N GLU A 89 11.84 -9.94 15.73
CA GLU A 89 12.50 -8.85 16.44
C GLU A 89 11.51 -7.81 16.96
N CYS A 90 10.51 -7.45 16.16
CA CYS A 90 9.44 -6.54 16.58
C CYS A 90 8.68 -7.09 17.79
N MET A 91 8.33 -8.38 17.76
CA MET A 91 7.65 -9.04 18.88
C MET A 91 8.52 -9.11 20.15
N GLN A 92 9.82 -9.36 20.02
CA GLN A 92 10.72 -9.45 21.18
C GLN A 92 11.01 -8.10 21.84
N ARG A 93 10.94 -7.01 21.06
CA ARG A 93 11.28 -5.65 21.52
C ARG A 93 10.06 -4.78 21.78
N ASP A 94 8.85 -5.34 21.76
CA ASP A 94 7.58 -4.61 21.85
C ASP A 94 7.50 -3.44 20.85
N MET A 95 7.91 -3.68 19.60
CA MET A 95 7.90 -2.71 18.51
C MET A 95 6.84 -3.06 17.46
N THR A 96 6.31 -2.06 16.76
CA THR A 96 5.40 -2.28 15.62
C THR A 96 6.18 -2.71 14.38
N PHE A 97 5.69 -3.75 13.70
CA PHE A 97 6.21 -4.15 12.39
C PHE A 97 5.68 -3.19 11.32
N SER A 98 6.49 -2.22 10.90
CA SER A 98 6.09 -1.15 9.98
C SER A 98 7.16 -0.83 8.93
N ALA A 99 6.71 -0.28 7.81
CA ALA A 99 7.54 0.23 6.71
C ALA A 99 7.37 1.75 6.57
N PRO A 100 8.48 2.51 6.46
CA PRO A 100 8.43 3.94 6.19
C PRO A 100 7.79 4.23 4.82
N LEU A 101 6.77 5.09 4.79
CA LEU A 101 6.14 5.59 3.58
C LEU A 101 6.79 6.93 3.17
N LYS A 102 7.39 6.94 1.99
CA LYS A 102 7.91 8.15 1.34
C LYS A 102 7.02 8.53 0.17
N VAL A 103 6.72 9.80 0.04
CA VAL A 103 5.90 10.34 -1.04
C VAL A 103 6.69 11.41 -1.78
N LYS A 104 6.76 11.26 -3.10
CA LYS A 104 7.36 12.24 -3.98
C LYS A 104 6.33 13.31 -4.34
N LEU A 105 6.59 14.53 -3.87
CA LEU A 105 5.74 15.69 -4.11
C LEU A 105 6.47 16.70 -5.00
N SER A 106 5.71 17.36 -5.86
CA SER A 106 6.20 18.41 -6.75
C SER A 106 5.53 19.74 -6.40
N LEU A 107 6.32 20.69 -5.90
CA LEU A 107 5.87 22.05 -5.65
C LEU A 107 6.10 22.89 -6.92
N ILE A 108 5.00 23.30 -7.54
CA ILE A 108 5.01 24.19 -8.70
C ILE A 108 4.75 25.61 -8.20
N VAL A 109 5.67 26.53 -8.48
CA VAL A 109 5.53 27.95 -8.18
C VAL A 109 5.20 28.68 -9.47
N PHE A 110 4.13 29.48 -9.44
CA PHE A 110 3.69 30.29 -10.55
C PHE A 110 4.12 31.75 -10.37
N ASP A 111 4.56 32.38 -11.46
CA ASP A 111 4.63 33.83 -11.55
C ASP A 111 3.32 34.34 -12.16
N VAL A 112 2.64 35.21 -11.41
CA VAL A 112 1.34 35.77 -11.78
C VAL A 112 1.57 37.22 -12.20
N ASN A 113 1.41 37.49 -13.49
CA ASN A 113 1.52 38.85 -14.00
C ASN A 113 0.18 39.58 -13.76
N GLU A 114 0.18 40.55 -12.86
CA GLU A 114 -1.02 41.29 -12.42
C GLU A 114 -1.71 42.06 -13.56
N GLU A 115 -1.00 42.43 -14.63
CA GLU A 115 -1.56 43.19 -15.76
C GLU A 115 -2.27 42.29 -16.80
N THR A 116 -1.84 41.04 -16.96
CA THR A 116 -2.36 40.12 -17.99
C THR A 116 -3.11 38.91 -17.43
N GLY A 117 -3.09 38.71 -16.11
CA GLY A 117 -3.67 37.54 -15.45
C GLY A 117 -3.01 36.21 -15.85
N SER A 118 -1.91 36.26 -16.60
CA SER A 118 -1.24 35.07 -17.14
C SER A 118 -0.41 34.41 -16.05
N LYS A 119 -0.58 33.09 -15.88
CA LYS A 119 0.22 32.26 -14.96
C LYS A 119 1.33 31.58 -15.75
N SER A 120 2.57 31.88 -15.43
CA SER A 120 3.74 31.18 -15.98
C SER A 120 4.40 30.35 -14.90
N ILE A 121 4.97 29.20 -15.26
CA ILE A 121 5.71 28.36 -14.31
C ILE A 121 7.04 29.05 -14.03
N LYS A 122 7.28 29.37 -12.77
CA LYS A 122 8.53 29.98 -12.31
C LYS A 122 9.54 28.92 -11.90
N ASP A 123 9.11 27.95 -11.12
CA ASP A 123 9.99 26.93 -10.55
C ASP A 123 9.19 25.65 -10.26
N VAL A 124 9.88 24.51 -10.35
CA VAL A 124 9.34 23.19 -10.01
C VAL A 124 10.36 22.49 -9.13
N LYS A 125 9.98 22.23 -7.89
CA LYS A 125 10.82 21.50 -6.93
C LYS A 125 10.17 20.18 -6.58
N GLU A 126 10.86 19.09 -6.91
CA GLU A 126 10.47 17.75 -6.52
C GLU A 126 11.24 17.31 -5.28
N GLN A 127 10.55 16.74 -4.30
CA GLN A 127 11.19 16.20 -3.10
C GLN A 127 10.46 14.96 -2.59
N ASP A 128 11.25 14.00 -2.11
CA ASP A 128 10.75 12.85 -1.38
C ASP A 128 10.54 13.24 0.09
N VAL A 129 9.28 13.19 0.54
CA VAL A 129 8.87 13.54 1.89
C VAL A 129 8.46 12.28 2.63
N TYR A 130 8.96 12.10 3.85
CA TYR A 130 8.51 11.03 4.74
C TYR A 130 7.14 11.37 5.30
N MET A 131 6.14 10.51 5.05
CA MET A 131 4.75 10.71 5.49
C MET A 131 4.43 9.99 6.80
N GLY A 132 5.18 8.95 7.15
CA GLY A 132 4.92 8.15 8.35
C GLY A 132 5.28 6.68 8.17
N ASP A 133 5.14 5.91 9.24
CA ASP A 133 5.35 4.46 9.23
C ASP A 133 4.01 3.76 9.06
N MET A 134 3.90 2.90 8.05
CA MET A 134 2.71 2.10 7.79
C MET A 134 2.92 0.69 8.35
N PRO A 135 2.06 0.21 9.26
CA PRO A 135 2.12 -1.16 9.75
C PRO A 135 2.03 -2.16 8.59
N LEU A 136 2.85 -3.21 8.61
CA LEU A 136 2.79 -4.28 7.64
C LEU A 136 2.09 -5.51 8.23
N MET A 137 1.38 -6.24 7.38
CA MET A 137 0.70 -7.46 7.77
C MET A 137 1.68 -8.64 7.78
N THR A 138 1.60 -9.48 8.80
CA THR A 138 2.38 -10.73 8.87
C THR A 138 1.86 -11.77 7.87
N SER A 139 2.61 -12.87 7.70
CA SER A 139 2.21 -13.99 6.85
C SER A 139 0.85 -14.60 7.23
N ASN A 140 0.44 -14.45 8.50
CA ASN A 140 -0.79 -14.99 9.07
C ASN A 140 -1.98 -14.02 9.05
N GLY A 141 -1.82 -12.82 8.49
CA GLY A 141 -2.91 -11.83 8.46
C GLY A 141 -3.04 -10.98 9.72
N THR A 142 -2.01 -10.94 10.58
CA THR A 142 -2.02 -10.17 11.83
C THR A 142 -1.08 -8.97 11.75
N PHE A 143 -1.15 -8.10 12.76
CA PHE A 143 -0.18 -7.03 12.99
C PHE A 143 0.58 -7.31 14.29
N VAL A 144 1.78 -6.75 14.40
CA VAL A 144 2.62 -6.77 15.62
C VAL A 144 2.50 -5.43 16.31
#